data_AF-A0A955NGG5-F1
#
_entry.id   AF-A0A955NGG5-F1
#
_cell.length_a   1.000
_cell.length_b   1.000
_cell.length_c   1.000
_cell.angle_alpha   90.00
_cell.angle_beta   90.00
_cell.angle_gamma   90.00
#
_symmetry.space_group_name_H-M   'P 1'
#
loop_
_entity.id
_entity.type
_entity.pdbx_description
1 polymer ?
#
loop_
_entity_poly.entity_id
_entity_poly.type
_entity_poly.pdbx_seq_one_letter_code
_entity_poly.pdbx_strand_id
1 'polypeptide(L)'
;MSQETYLFRLADSHESSRIYGNLDENLRLLEEEFDTVLSARGEQLRIQGSSEQVDQVRGVIEGMREIIRKNGPLERRQMQDLIRLVKGSPRESVQEVLDDAISVDGPG
;
A
#
# COMPACT_ATOMS: atom_id res chain seq x y z
N MET A 1 -6.66 -2.71 -23.46
CA MET A 1 -6.18 -2.82 -22.07
C MET A 1 -7.40 -2.79 -21.18
N SER A 2 -7.63 -3.84 -20.40
CA SER A 2 -8.80 -3.94 -19.52
C SER A 2 -8.43 -3.30 -18.19
N GLN A 3 -9.10 -2.21 -17.82
CA GLN A 3 -8.96 -1.64 -16.49
C GLN A 3 -9.79 -2.46 -15.51
N GLU A 4 -9.15 -2.92 -14.44
CA GLU A 4 -9.71 -3.60 -13.30
C GLU A 4 -10.02 -2.59 -12.20
N THR A 5 -11.04 -2.88 -11.39
CA THR A 5 -11.32 -2.15 -10.16
C THR A 5 -11.27 -3.13 -9.00
N TYR A 6 -10.42 -2.85 -8.02
CA TYR A 6 -10.36 -3.59 -6.78
C TYR A 6 -10.87 -2.73 -5.62
N LEU A 7 -11.62 -3.35 -4.72
CA LEU A 7 -12.12 -2.72 -3.50
C LEU A 7 -11.40 -3.32 -2.30
N PHE A 8 -10.51 -2.53 -1.71
CA PHE A 8 -9.80 -2.87 -0.50
C PHE A 8 -10.59 -2.38 0.72
N ARG A 9 -10.84 -3.28 1.68
CA ARG A 9 -11.55 -2.95 2.92
C ARG A 9 -10.55 -2.83 4.05
N LEU A 10 -10.58 -1.68 4.72
CA LEU A 10 -9.78 -1.38 5.89
C LEU A 10 -10.52 -1.85 7.14
N ALA A 11 -9.79 -2.15 8.20
CA ALA A 11 -10.39 -2.67 9.41
C ALA A 11 -11.29 -1.64 10.11
N ASP A 12 -10.86 -0.38 10.14
CA ASP A 12 -11.52 0.69 10.85
C ASP A 12 -11.06 2.07 10.34
N SER A 13 -11.77 3.11 10.77
CA SER A 13 -11.51 4.51 10.39
C SER A 13 -10.12 5.02 10.81
N HIS A 14 -9.50 4.40 11.81
CA HIS A 14 -8.17 4.80 12.28
C HIS A 14 -7.07 4.19 11.41
N GLU A 15 -7.21 2.92 11.02
CA GLU A 15 -6.38 2.29 9.99
C GLU A 15 -6.47 3.06 8.67
N SER A 16 -7.70 3.41 8.25
CA SER A 16 -7.91 4.12 6.98
C SER A 16 -7.27 5.50 6.95
N SER A 17 -7.45 6.30 8.00
CA SER A 17 -6.78 7.60 8.13
C SER A 17 -5.25 7.51 8.04
N ARG A 18 -4.65 6.45 8.60
CA ARG A 18 -3.19 6.27 8.57
C ARG A 18 -2.69 5.82 7.21
N ILE A 19 -3.43 4.96 6.51
CA ILE A 19 -3.09 4.54 5.15
C ILE A 19 -3.27 5.69 4.17
N TYR A 20 -4.36 6.45 4.25
CA TYR A 20 -4.60 7.57 3.35
C TYR A 20 -3.60 8.71 3.56
N GLY A 21 -3.12 8.88 4.80
CA GLY A 21 -2.21 9.96 5.16
C GLY A 21 -2.95 11.28 5.30
N ASN A 22 -2.20 12.34 5.60
CA ASN A 22 -2.81 13.65 5.78
C ASN A 22 -3.25 14.21 4.42
N LEU A 23 -4.56 14.49 4.26
CA LEU A 23 -5.15 14.95 2.99
C LEU A 23 -4.89 14.00 1.81
N ASP A 24 -4.97 12.70 2.05
CA ASP A 24 -4.77 11.66 1.03
C ASP A 24 -3.36 11.70 0.38
N GLU A 25 -2.36 12.26 1.07
CA GLU A 25 -0.99 12.41 0.54
C GLU A 25 -0.39 11.07 0.10
N ASN A 26 -0.68 10.01 0.85
CA ASN A 26 -0.15 8.67 0.54
C ASN A 26 -0.83 8.11 -0.71
N LEU A 27 -2.13 8.31 -0.87
CA LEU A 27 -2.86 7.83 -2.05
C LEU A 27 -2.33 8.51 -3.31
N ARG A 28 -2.17 9.83 -3.28
CA ARG A 28 -1.62 10.59 -4.42
C ARG A 28 -0.25 10.10 -4.83
N LEU A 29 0.62 9.83 -3.85
CA LEU A 29 1.94 9.28 -4.13
C LEU A 29 1.87 7.93 -4.86
N LEU A 30 0.96 7.05 -4.44
CA LEU A 30 0.76 5.75 -5.09
C LEU A 30 0.14 5.90 -6.50
N GLU A 31 -0.80 6.84 -6.68
CA GLU A 31 -1.36 7.15 -7.99
C GLU A 31 -0.27 7.59 -8.96
N GLU A 32 0.63 8.49 -8.53
CA GLU A 32 1.76 8.98 -9.34
C GLU A 32 2.82 7.91 -9.60
N GLU A 33 3.13 7.06 -8.61
CA GLU A 33 4.20 6.05 -8.72
C GLU A 33 3.82 4.82 -9.55
N PHE A 34 2.53 4.47 -9.60
CA PHE A 34 1.99 3.27 -10.25
C PHE A 34 1.05 3.56 -11.42
N ASP A 35 0.77 4.83 -11.74
CA ASP A 35 -0.17 5.25 -12.77
C ASP A 35 -1.57 4.64 -12.57
N THR A 36 -2.04 4.68 -11.31
CA THR A 36 -3.35 4.14 -10.89
C THR A 36 -4.28 5.24 -10.40
N VAL A 37 -5.57 4.92 -10.32
CA VAL A 37 -6.56 5.80 -9.70
C VAL A 37 -7.00 5.22 -8.36
N LEU A 38 -6.81 5.98 -7.29
CA LEU A 38 -7.13 5.63 -5.92
C LEU A 38 -8.25 6.53 -5.38
N SER A 39 -9.25 5.92 -4.76
CA SER A 39 -10.36 6.68 -4.17
C SER A 39 -10.80 6.08 -2.85
N ALA A 40 -10.62 6.86 -1.78
CA ALA A 40 -11.00 6.51 -0.43
C ALA A 40 -12.42 7.00 -0.09
N ARG A 41 -13.23 6.12 0.52
CA ARG A 41 -14.53 6.45 1.13
C ARG A 41 -14.72 5.68 2.42
N GLY A 42 -14.53 6.38 3.55
CA GLY A 42 -14.65 5.80 4.89
C GLY A 42 -13.59 4.73 5.13
N GLU A 43 -14.02 3.47 5.13
CA GLU A 43 -13.18 2.29 5.35
C GLU A 43 -12.98 1.47 4.06
N GLN A 44 -13.45 2.01 2.93
CA GLN A 44 -13.29 1.39 1.62
C GLN A 44 -12.35 2.21 0.77
N LEU A 45 -11.30 1.56 0.28
CA LEU A 45 -10.40 2.10 -0.71
C LEU A 45 -10.65 1.42 -2.05
N ARG A 46 -10.85 2.23 -3.08
CA ARG A 46 -11.00 1.78 -4.46
C ARG A 46 -9.69 1.98 -5.19
N ILE A 47 -9.22 0.93 -5.85
CA ILE A 47 -8.01 0.92 -6.69
C ILE A 47 -8.48 0.61 -8.11
N GLN A 48 -8.09 1.44 -9.07
CA GLN A 48 -8.48 1.27 -10.46
C GLN A 48 -7.26 1.43 -11.37
N GLY A 49 -7.05 0.45 -12.25
CA GLY A 49 -5.87 0.37 -13.10
C GLY A 49 -5.82 -0.96 -13.85
N SER A 50 -4.70 -1.29 -14.45
CA SER A 50 -4.46 -2.62 -15.04
C SER A 50 -4.24 -3.66 -13.95
N SER A 51 -4.44 -4.94 -14.26
CA SER A 51 -4.33 -6.02 -13.26
C SER A 51 -2.98 -6.03 -12.52
N GLU A 52 -1.88 -5.77 -13.23
CA GLU A 52 -0.54 -5.64 -12.63
C GLU A 52 -0.43 -4.43 -11.68
N GLN A 53 -0.96 -3.28 -12.10
CA GLN A 53 -0.92 -2.05 -11.28
C GLN A 53 -1.78 -2.20 -10.00
N VAL A 54 -2.96 -2.81 -10.15
CA VAL A 54 -3.86 -3.11 -9.02
C VAL A 54 -3.18 -4.05 -8.02
N ASP A 55 -2.47 -5.06 -8.50
CA ASP A 55 -1.75 -6.01 -7.66
C ASP A 55 -0.57 -5.35 -6.92
N GLN A 56 0.20 -4.52 -7.62
CA GLN A 56 1.28 -3.73 -7.02
C GLN A 56 0.78 -2.81 -5.91
N VAL A 57 -0.25 -2.00 -6.20
CA VAL A 57 -0.80 -1.07 -5.21
C VAL A 57 -1.43 -1.81 -4.03
N ARG A 58 -2.10 -2.94 -4.26
CA ARG A 58 -2.53 -3.82 -3.16
C ARG A 58 -1.36 -4.24 -2.28
N GLY A 59 -0.24 -4.63 -2.89
CA GLY A 59 0.97 -5.01 -2.17
C GLY A 59 1.46 -3.93 -1.22
N VAL A 60 1.55 -2.70 -1.72
CA VAL A 60 1.98 -1.56 -0.91
C VAL A 60 1.01 -1.31 0.24
N ILE A 61 -0.30 -1.36 -0.01
CA ILE A 61 -1.33 -1.05 0.99
C ILE A 61 -1.44 -2.12 2.07
N GLU A 62 -1.30 -3.40 1.71
CA GLU A 62 -1.18 -4.49 2.70
C GLU A 62 0.09 -4.30 3.54
N GLY A 63 1.19 -3.90 2.90
CA GLY A 63 2.42 -3.40 3.51
C GLY A 63 2.19 -2.36 4.60
N MET A 64 1.57 -1.26 4.20
CA MET A 64 1.26 -0.15 5.09
C MET A 64 0.39 -0.61 6.26
N ARG A 65 -0.61 -1.47 6.01
CA ARG A 65 -1.49 -2.03 7.05
C ARG A 65 -0.70 -2.81 8.10
N GLU A 66 0.22 -3.68 7.69
CA GLU A 66 1.04 -4.44 8.63
C GLU A 66 1.98 -3.56 9.43
N ILE A 67 2.64 -2.61 8.79
CA ILE A 67 3.50 -1.64 9.49
C ILE A 67 2.67 -0.86 10.52
N ILE A 68 1.47 -0.44 10.14
CA ILE A 68 0.59 0.30 11.06
C ILE A 68 0.21 -0.53 12.27
N ARG A 69 -0.08 -1.83 12.05
CA ARG A 69 -0.46 -2.77 13.10
C ARG A 69 0.70 -3.17 14.01
N LYS A 70 1.92 -3.33 13.46
CA LYS A 70 3.11 -3.75 14.21
C LYS A 70 3.86 -2.58 14.86
N ASN A 71 4.15 -1.53 14.09
CA ASN A 71 5.07 -0.45 14.45
C ASN A 71 4.37 0.89 14.76
N GLY A 72 3.06 1.02 14.46
CA GLY A 72 2.27 2.21 14.81
C GLY A 72 2.07 3.18 13.65
N PRO A 73 2.43 4.48 13.73
CA PRO A 73 2.27 5.39 12.59
C PRO A 73 3.23 5.04 11.44
N LEU A 74 2.71 5.02 10.21
CA LEU A 74 3.52 4.79 9.01
C LEU A 74 4.43 5.99 8.75
N GLU A 75 5.74 5.77 8.71
CA GLU A 75 6.71 6.81 8.37
C GLU A 75 6.96 6.89 6.85
N ARG A 76 7.35 8.08 6.37
CA ARG A 76 7.67 8.29 4.95
C ARG A 76 8.74 7.34 4.43
N ARG A 77 9.74 7.01 5.25
CA ARG A 77 10.83 6.09 4.89
C ARG A 77 10.31 4.68 4.62
N GLN A 78 9.45 4.16 5.52
CA GLN A 78 8.80 2.87 5.38
C GLN A 78 7.92 2.81 4.13
N MET A 79 7.21 3.89 3.83
CA MET A 79 6.40 3.98 2.62
C MET A 79 7.27 3.95 1.35
N GLN A 80 8.39 4.68 1.33
CA GLN A 80 9.32 4.66 0.21
C GLN A 80 9.97 3.28 0.02
N ASP A 81 10.36 2.60 1.10
CA ASP A 81 10.90 1.24 1.03
C ASP A 81 9.87 0.26 0.47
N LEU A 82 8.62 0.29 0.95
CA LEU A 82 7.52 -0.52 0.41
C LEU A 82 7.30 -0.31 -1.09
N ILE A 83 7.24 0.95 -1.55
CA ILE A 83 7.07 1.28 -2.97
C ILE A 83 8.24 0.71 -3.78
N ARG A 84 9.48 0.89 -3.30
CA ARG A 84 10.68 0.38 -3.99
C ARG A 84 10.71 -1.14 -4.05
N LEU A 85 10.30 -1.81 -2.98
CA LEU A 85 10.24 -3.26 -2.90
C LEU A 85 9.22 -3.83 -3.88
N VAL A 86 7.98 -3.32 -3.88
CA VAL A 86 6.93 -3.75 -4.82
C VAL A 86 7.31 -3.47 -6.29
N LYS A 87 7.96 -2.33 -6.56
CA LYS A 87 8.44 -2.01 -7.91
C LYS A 87 9.64 -2.86 -8.33
N GLY A 88 10.47 -3.29 -7.39
CA GLY A 88 11.63 -4.16 -7.63
C GLY A 88 11.29 -5.63 -7.80
N SER A 89 10.20 -6.09 -7.16
CA SER A 89 9.75 -7.48 -7.16
C SER A 89 8.33 -7.64 -7.73
N PRO A 90 8.10 -7.34 -9.03
CA PRO A 90 6.78 -7.42 -9.68
C PRO A 90 6.23 -8.86 -9.82
N ARG A 91 6.97 -9.90 -9.38
CA ARG A 91 6.61 -11.32 -9.50
C ARG A 91 6.48 -12.04 -8.17
N GLU A 92 6.84 -11.40 -7.06
CA GLU A 92 6.76 -12.03 -5.74
C GLU A 92 5.38 -11.79 -5.15
N SER A 93 4.86 -12.79 -4.44
CA SER A 93 3.57 -12.66 -3.78
C SER A 93 3.63 -11.48 -2.81
N VAL A 94 2.56 -10.70 -2.71
CA VAL A 94 2.43 -9.58 -1.77
C VAL A 94 2.99 -9.92 -0.37
N GLN A 95 2.79 -11.16 0.08
CA GLN A 95 3.30 -11.70 1.36
C GLN A 95 4.83 -11.80 1.46
N GLU A 96 5.57 -12.11 0.39
CA GLU A 96 7.04 -12.15 0.40
C GLU A 96 7.64 -10.75 0.44
N VAL A 97 7.08 -9.83 -0.35
CA VAL A 97 7.50 -8.42 -0.37
C VAL A 97 7.20 -7.75 0.98
N LEU A 98 6.08 -8.12 1.59
CA LEU A 98 5.75 -7.79 2.96
C LEU A 98 6.82 -8.29 3.92
N ASP A 99 7.11 -9.60 3.96
CA ASP A 99 8.08 -10.19 4.90
C ASP A 99 9.42 -9.44 4.88
N ASP A 100 9.94 -9.09 3.70
CA ASP A 100 11.18 -8.30 3.56
C ASP A 100 11.03 -6.86 4.08
N ALA A 101 9.92 -6.17 3.75
CA ALA A 101 9.66 -4.79 4.20
C ALA A 101 9.51 -4.65 5.72
N ILE A 102 9.01 -5.68 6.41
CA ILE A 102 8.86 -5.71 7.88
C ILE A 102 10.07 -6.31 8.58
N SER A 103 10.98 -6.99 7.87
CA SER A 103 12.20 -7.58 8.44
C SER A 103 13.26 -6.55 8.84
N VAL A 104 13.07 -5.27 8.53
CA VAL A 104 14.05 -4.21 8.80
C VAL A 104 14.14 -3.77 10.27
N ASP A 105 13.33 -4.31 11.18
CA ASP A 105 13.52 -4.13 12.63
C ASP A 105 13.93 -5.44 13.31
N GLY A 106 15.25 -5.69 13.30
CA GLY A 106 15.92 -6.56 14.27
C GLY A 106 17.26 -7.18 13.83
N PRO A 107 18.40 -6.54 14.15
CA PRO A 107 19.63 -7.25 14.50
C PRO A 107 19.66 -7.54 16.01
N GLY A 108 19.74 -8.81 16.43
CA GLY A 108 20.00 -9.16 17.83
C GLY A 108 19.52 -10.53 18.28
#